data_AF-A0A6H2H8Q3-F1
#
_entry.id   AF-A0A6H2H8Q3-F1
#
_cell.length_a   1.000
_cell.length_b   1.000
_cell.length_c   1.000
_cell.angle_alpha   90.00
_cell.angle_beta   90.00
_cell.angle_gamma   90.00
#
_symmetry.space_group_name_H-M   'P 1'
#
loop_
_entity.id
_entity.type
_entity.pdbx_description
1 polymer ?
#
loop_
_entity_poly.entity_id
_entity_poly.type
_entity_poly.pdbx_seq_one_letter_code
_entity_poly.pdbx_strand_id
1 'polypeptide(L)' 'MHLNLHSPERRLIELRIEHADLNALVDLACVSMPLDQLMIQRLKKRRLALRDQIVQYELSSLPQEPA' A
#
# COMPACT_ATOMS: atom_id res chain seq x y z
N MET A 1 3.33 -13.87 -28.83
CA MET A 1 2.27 -13.68 -27.81
C MET A 1 2.75 -12.60 -26.85
N HIS A 2 2.26 -11.37 -26.97
CA HIS A 2 2.55 -10.31 -26.01
C HIS A 2 1.81 -10.67 -24.73
N LEU A 3 2.50 -11.30 -23.78
CA LEU A 3 2.00 -11.48 -22.44
C LEU A 3 1.80 -10.08 -21.86
N ASN A 4 0.55 -9.63 -21.83
CA ASN A 4 0.15 -8.36 -21.24
C ASN A 4 0.29 -8.49 -19.72
N LEU A 5 1.54 -8.61 -19.24
CA LEU A 5 1.94 -8.88 -17.86
C LEU A 5 1.71 -7.66 -16.94
N HIS A 6 1.22 -6.56 -17.50
CA HIS A 6 0.90 -5.33 -16.80
C HIS A 6 -0.62 -5.14 -16.70
N SER A 7 -1.35 -6.21 -16.37
CA SER A 7 -2.76 -6.09 -15.99
C SER A 7 -2.86 -5.12 -14.81
N PRO A 8 -3.79 -4.14 -14.83
CA PRO A 8 -3.97 -3.21 -13.72
C PRO A 8 -4.18 -3.93 -12.38
N GLU A 9 -4.85 -5.09 -12.41
CA GLU A 9 -5.03 -6.00 -11.29
C GLU A 9 -3.71 -6.43 -10.63
N ARG A 10 -2.65 -6.66 -11.42
CA ARG A 10 -1.34 -7.05 -10.89
C ARG A 10 -0.69 -5.92 -10.11
N ARG A 11 -0.83 -4.69 -10.60
CA ARG A 11 -0.34 -3.50 -9.90
C ARG A 11 -1.06 -3.30 -8.57
N LEU A 12 -2.37 -3.55 -8.55
CA LEU A 12 -3.16 -3.51 -7.31
C LEU A 12 -2.69 -4.57 -6.30
N ILE A 13 -2.42 -5.79 -6.76
CA ILE A 13 -1.89 -6.86 -5.92
C ILE A 13 -0.53 -6.47 -5.33
N GLU A 14 0.39 -5.95 -6.14
CA GLU A 14 1.70 -5.46 -5.68
C GLU A 14 1.56 -4.41 -4.57
N LEU A 15 0.70 -3.39 -4.79
CA LEU A 15 0.44 -2.35 -3.80
C LEU A 15 -0.13 -2.90 -2.50
N ARG A 16 -1.05 -3.88 -2.57
CA ARG A 16 -1.64 -4.53 -1.39
C ARG A 16 -0.63 -5.35 -0.61
N ILE A 17 0.27 -6.06 -1.31
CA ILE A 17 1.37 -6.80 -0.67
C ILE A 17 2.30 -5.83 0.05
N GLU A 18 2.75 -4.77 -0.64
CA GLU A 18 3.65 -3.77 -0.05
C GLU A 18 3.01 -3.09 1.18
N HIS A 19 1.72 -2.78 1.10
CA HIS A 19 0.98 -2.25 2.25
C HIS A 19 0.92 -3.23 3.42
N ALA A 20 0.70 -4.53 3.17
CA ALA A 20 0.66 -5.56 4.20
C ALA A 20 2.01 -5.75 4.88
N ASP A 21 3.10 -5.81 4.09
CA ASP A 21 4.47 -5.89 4.61
C ASP A 21 4.80 -4.68 5.48
N LEU A 22 4.42 -3.49 5.01
CA LEU A 22 4.67 -2.27 5.74
C LEU A 22 3.83 -2.18 7.02
N ASN A 23 2.64 -2.79 7.06
CA ASN A 23 1.87 -2.94 8.28
C ASN A 23 2.59 -3.84 9.29
N ALA A 24 3.08 -5.01 8.86
CA ALA A 24 3.85 -5.92 9.72
C ALA A 24 5.12 -5.26 10.27
N LEU A 25 5.82 -4.44 9.45
CA LEU A 25 6.98 -3.68 9.90
C LEU A 25 6.63 -2.62 10.96
N VAL A 26 5.48 -1.95 10.83
CA VAL A 26 5.00 -1.01 11.87
C VAL A 26 4.72 -1.74 13.17
N ASP A 27 4.07 -2.90 13.10
CA ASP A 27 3.73 -3.70 14.29
C ASP A 27 5.01 -4.17 15.00
N LEU A 28 6.00 -4.66 14.24
CA LEU A 28 7.31 -5.03 14.77
C LEU A 28 8.06 -3.83 15.39
N ALA A 29 8.05 -2.69 14.71
CA ALA A 29 8.71 -1.48 15.21
C ALA A 29 8.04 -0.95 16.49
N CYS A 30 6.73 -1.14 16.66
CA CYS A 30 6.01 -0.75 17.87
C CYS A 30 6.33 -1.62 19.08
N VAL A 31 6.78 -2.86 18.89
CA VAL A 31 7.15 -3.77 19.99
C VAL A 31 8.65 -3.80 20.28
N SER A 32 9.47 -3.29 19.36
CA SER A 32 10.93 -3.23 19.53
C SER A 32 11.35 -2.13 20.51
N MET A 33 12.27 -2.44 21.42
CA MET A 33 12.87 -1.48 22.35
C MET A 33 14.38 -1.33 22.09
N PRO A 34 14.92 -0.09 22.07
CA PRO A 34 14.24 1.17 22.31
C PRO A 34 13.32 1.57 21.14
N LEU A 35 12.17 2.19 21.46
CA LEU A 35 11.22 2.65 20.44
C LEU A 35 11.83 3.82 19.65
N ASP A 36 12.07 3.61 18.35
CA ASP A 36 12.39 4.71 17.44
C ASP A 36 11.10 5.37 16.94
N GLN A 37 10.63 6.37 17.70
CA GLN A 37 9.41 7.11 17.36
C GLN A 37 9.47 7.75 15.98
N LEU A 38 10.63 8.25 15.54
CA LEU A 38 10.76 8.90 14.23
C LEU A 38 10.61 7.87 13.11
N MET A 39 11.22 6.69 13.26
CA MET A 39 11.06 5.58 12.33
C MET A 39 9.60 5.12 12.26
N ILE A 40 8.94 4.93 13.40
CA ILE A 40 7.52 4.54 13.46
C ILE A 40 6.63 5.57 12.74
N GLN A 41 6.86 6.87 12.95
CA GLN A 41 6.09 7.92 12.27
C GLN A 41 6.31 7.90 10.75
N ARG A 42 7.54 7.69 10.29
CA ARG A 42 7.86 7.55 8.85
C ARG A 42 7.17 6.34 8.24
N LEU A 43 7.18 5.20 8.92
CA LEU A 43 6.49 3.99 8.48
C LEU A 43 4.97 4.22 8.41
N LYS A 44 4.35 4.77 9.46
CA LYS A 44 2.91 5.10 9.44
C LYS A 44 2.53 6.02 8.27
N LYS A 45 3.35 7.03 7.97
CA LYS A 45 3.14 7.92 6.82
C LYS A 45 3.24 7.19 5.49
N ARG A 46 4.23 6.30 5.31
CA ARG A 46 4.36 5.46 4.11
C ARG A 46 3.15 4.53 3.94
N ARG A 47 2.67 3.92 5.04
CA ARG A 47 1.47 3.07 5.05
C ARG A 47 0.25 3.82 4.54
N LEU A 48 0.04 5.04 5.05
CA LEU A 48 -1.07 5.89 4.62
C LEU A 48 -0.98 6.20 3.13
N ALA A 49 0.19 6.60 2.64
CA ALA A 49 0.40 6.89 1.22
C ALA A 49 0.19 5.66 0.31
N LEU A 50 0.56 4.45 0.75
CA LEU A 50 0.28 3.22 0.00
C LEU A 50 -1.22 2.91 -0.03
N ARG A 51 -1.91 3.06 1.11
CA ARG A 51 -3.36 2.89 1.17
C ARG A 51 -4.08 3.87 0.23
N ASP A 52 -3.67 5.13 0.24
CA ASP A 52 -4.29 6.15 -0.62
C ASP A 52 -4.01 5.86 -2.11
N GLN A 53 -2.84 5.34 -2.46
CA GLN A 53 -2.55 4.86 -3.82
C GLN A 53 -3.41 3.66 -4.22
N ILE A 54 -3.61 2.69 -3.33
CA ILE A 54 -4.52 1.55 -3.57
C ILE A 54 -5.92 2.05 -3.88
N VAL A 55 -6.47 2.94 -3.04
CA VAL A 55 -7.81 3.50 -3.22
C VAL A 55 -7.92 4.28 -4.53
N GLN A 56 -6.95 5.13 -4.85
CA GLN A 56 -6.94 5.87 -6.13
C GLN A 56 -6.88 4.92 -7.33
N TYR A 57 -6.11 3.83 -7.23
CA TYR A 57 -5.98 2.85 -8.30
C TYR A 57 -7.28 2.04 -8.47
N GLU A 58 -7.91 1.61 -7.38
CA GLU A 58 -9.21 0.93 -7.39
C GLU A 58 -10.29 1.85 -8.00
N LEU A 59 -10.33 3.12 -7.60
CA LEU A 59 -11.28 4.10 -8.14
C LEU A 59 -11.04 4.39 -9.63
N SER A 60 -9.78 4.44 -10.08
CA SER A 60 -9.45 4.67 -11.50
C SER A 60 -9.79 3.46 -12.38
N SER A 61 -9.83 2.27 -11.79
CA SER A 61 -10.20 1.03 -12.47
C SER A 61 -11.70 0.78 -12.51
N LEU A 62 -12.47 1.44 -11.64
CA LEU A 62 -13.93 1.42 -11.66
C LEU A 62 -14.42 2.49 -12.66
N PRO A 63 -15.16 2.13 -13.73
CA PRO A 63 -15.75 3.13 -14.60
C PRO A 63 -16.68 4.01 -13.76
N GLN A 64 -16.36 5.29 -13.68
CA GLN A 64 -17.18 6.28 -13.01
C GLN A 64 -18.47 6.44 -13.84
N GLU A 65 -19.56 5.77 -13.46
CA GLU A 65 -20.91 6.25 -13.80
C GLU A 65 -21.27 7.33 -12.77
N PRO A 66 -21.24 8.62 -13.13
CA PRO A 66 -21.83 9.65 -12.28
C PRO A 66 -23.35 9.46 -12.31
N ALA A 67 -23.93 9.27 -11.12
CA ALA A 67 -25.38 9.32 -10.90
C ALA A 67 -25.94 10.74 -11.13
#